data_AF-A0AAP0X0F9-F1
#
_entry.id   AF-A0AAP0X0F9-F1
#
_cell.length_a   1.000
_cell.length_b   1.000
_cell.length_c   1.000
_cell.angle_alpha   90.00
_cell.angle_beta   90.00
_cell.angle_gamma   90.00
#
_symmetry.space_group_name_H-M   'P 1'
#
loop_
_entity.id
_entity.type
_entity.pdbx_description
1 polymer ?
#
loop_
_entity_poly.entity_id
_entity_poly.type
_entity_poly.pdbx_seq_one_letter_code
_entity_poly.pdbx_strand_id
1 'polypeptide(L)'
;MKFKNTIEFQGNGTHKSVKQKIRTETEARVVSGIGGVVSRSIVKRRYPINIITSTVPRKGKDAYLAVTNVSHALMERFTSGEFWGSIYNRQDSNGWMEVKDHSVLAGEANTRQRFGYRDRSFCYSRNVAADNGWLTRDNSSYSSCVSSS
;
A
#
# COMPACT_ATOMS: atom_id res chain seq x y z
N MET A 1 12.92 14.60 -2.97
CA MET A 1 12.23 13.30 -3.17
C MET A 1 13.27 12.21 -3.35
N LYS A 2 13.05 10.99 -2.83
CA LYS A 2 13.89 9.82 -3.10
C LYS A 2 13.04 8.73 -3.75
N PHE A 3 13.47 8.25 -4.91
CA PHE A 3 12.79 7.23 -5.71
C PHE A 3 13.76 6.07 -5.95
N LYS A 4 13.30 4.84 -5.75
CA LYS A 4 14.01 3.62 -6.14
C LYS A 4 13.03 2.69 -6.82
N ASN A 5 13.42 2.16 -7.97
CA ASN A 5 12.67 1.15 -8.70
C ASN A 5 13.61 -0.02 -9.03
N THR A 6 13.09 -1.24 -8.99
CA THR A 6 13.83 -2.45 -9.33
C THR A 6 12.86 -3.41 -9.99
N ILE A 7 13.27 -3.94 -11.14
CA ILE A 7 12.52 -4.93 -11.91
C ILE A 7 13.44 -6.13 -12.10
N GLU A 8 12.96 -7.32 -11.74
CA GLU A 8 13.71 -8.57 -11.82
C GLU A 8 12.91 -9.60 -12.60
N PHE A 9 13.60 -10.38 -13.43
CA PHE A 9 13.04 -11.48 -14.21
C PHE A 9 13.80 -12.76 -13.88
N GLN A 10 13.08 -13.85 -13.68
CA GLN A 10 13.65 -15.17 -13.41
C GLN A 10 12.88 -16.23 -14.22
N GLY A 11 13.47 -17.42 -14.36
CA GLY A 11 12.82 -18.54 -15.05
C GLY A 11 12.43 -18.22 -16.49
N ASN A 12 13.32 -17.57 -17.25
CA ASN A 12 13.04 -17.10 -18.61
C ASN A 12 11.80 -16.18 -18.70
N GLY A 13 11.59 -15.36 -17.67
CA GLY A 13 10.49 -14.40 -17.60
C GLY A 13 9.18 -14.98 -17.07
N THR A 14 9.13 -16.26 -16.69
CA THR A 14 7.98 -16.87 -16.02
C THR A 14 7.78 -16.36 -14.59
N HIS A 15 8.79 -15.73 -13.99
CA HIS A 15 8.66 -15.00 -12.73
C HIS A 15 9.16 -13.58 -12.92
N LYS A 16 8.34 -12.59 -12.55
CA LYS A 16 8.66 -11.17 -12.64
C LYS A 16 8.38 -10.51 -11.31
N SER A 17 9.29 -9.67 -10.84
CA SER A 17 9.04 -8.84 -9.65
C SER A 17 9.33 -7.37 -9.92
N VAL A 18 8.50 -6.50 -9.37
CA VAL A 18 8.65 -5.04 -9.43
C VAL A 18 8.61 -4.53 -8.00
N LYS A 19 9.66 -3.83 -7.59
CA LYS A 19 9.78 -3.19 -6.27
C LYS A 19 10.02 -1.71 -6.47
N GLN A 20 9.02 -0.90 -6.13
CA GLN A 20 9.12 0.55 -6.15
C GLN A 20 9.04 1.11 -4.73
N LYS A 21 9.84 2.14 -4.46
CA LYS A 21 9.85 2.83 -3.18
C LYS A 21 10.01 4.32 -3.39
N ILE A 22 8.97 5.07 -3.06
CA ILE A 22 8.99 6.54 -3.06
C ILE A 22 9.04 7.03 -1.62
N ARG A 23 9.90 8.02 -1.35
CA ARG A 23 9.97 8.76 -0.08
C ARG A 23 9.94 10.25 -0.36
N THR A 24 9.04 10.97 0.27
CA THR A 24 8.96 12.43 0.18
C THR A 24 8.96 13.04 1.57
N GLU A 25 9.51 14.25 1.64
CA GLU A 25 9.48 15.12 2.82
C GLU A 25 9.17 16.51 2.28
N THR A 26 8.08 17.09 2.76
CA THR A 26 7.61 18.42 2.38
C THR A 26 7.56 19.26 3.64
N GLU A 27 8.11 20.46 3.57
CA GLU A 27 8.12 21.41 4.67
C GLU A 27 7.48 22.72 4.20
N ALA A 28 6.50 23.19 4.96
CA ALA A 28 5.88 24.51 4.78
C ALA A 28 6.24 25.39 5.97
N ARG A 29 6.63 26.63 5.71
CA ARG A 29 6.98 27.63 6.73
C ARG A 29 6.16 28.89 6.52
N VAL A 30 5.63 29.43 7.62
CA VAL A 30 5.10 30.79 7.66
C VAL A 30 6.20 31.67 8.26
N VAL A 31 6.58 32.74 7.56
CA VAL A 31 7.68 33.63 7.95
C VAL A 31 7.12 35.04 8.14
N SER A 32 7.53 35.72 9.21
CA SER A 32 7.15 37.10 9.51
C SER A 32 7.90 38.09 8.59
N GLY A 33 7.44 39.34 8.55
CA GLY A 33 8.10 40.40 7.77
C GLY A 33 9.55 40.69 8.19
N ILE A 34 9.96 40.28 9.40
CA ILE A 34 11.34 40.39 9.90
C ILE A 34 12.16 39.10 9.70
N GLY A 35 11.63 38.11 8.97
CA GLY A 35 12.33 36.86 8.64
C GLY A 35 12.23 35.76 9.71
N GLY A 36 11.50 35.96 10.80
CA GLY A 36 11.29 34.95 11.85
C GLY A 36 10.28 33.89 11.42
N VAL A 37 10.53 32.61 11.74
CA VAL A 37 9.57 31.54 11.46
C VAL A 37 8.43 31.58 12.49
N VAL A 38 7.21 31.82 12.02
CA VAL A 38 5.97 31.86 12.82
C VAL A 38 5.39 30.47 12.99
N SER A 39 5.39 29.66 11.92
CA SER A 39 4.92 28.28 11.98
C SER A 39 5.67 27.39 11.01
N ARG A 40 5.69 26.09 11.33
CA ARG A 40 6.38 25.06 10.57
C ARG A 40 5.53 23.81 10.52
N SER A 41 5.27 23.31 9.32
CA SER A 41 4.58 22.06 9.06
C SER A 41 5.47 21.14 8.23
N ILE A 42 5.62 19.90 8.67
CA ILE A 42 6.43 18.89 7.97
C ILE A 42 5.56 17.68 7.71
N VAL A 43 5.58 17.18 6.48
CA VAL A 43 4.88 15.96 6.07
C VAL A 43 5.87 15.00 5.44
N LYS A 44 5.99 13.80 6.00
CA LYS A 44 6.87 12.73 5.51
C LYS A 44 6.01 11.58 5.00
N ARG A 45 6.20 11.18 3.74
CA ARG A 45 5.44 10.09 3.10
C ARG A 45 6.34 8.99 2.57
N ARG A 46 5.84 7.76 2.61
CA ARG A 46 6.45 6.60 1.96
C ARG A 46 5.39 5.84 1.17
N TYR A 47 5.72 5.51 -0.08
CA TYR A 47 4.87 4.74 -0.99
C TYR A 47 5.65 3.52 -1.53
N PRO A 48 5.73 2.42 -0.75
CA PRO A 48 6.23 1.15 -1.27
C PRO A 48 5.17 0.47 -2.15
N ILE A 49 5.61 -0.10 -3.27
CA ILE A 49 4.83 -1.00 -4.13
C ILE A 49 5.70 -2.23 -4.38
N ASN A 50 5.10 -3.41 -4.27
CA ASN A 50 5.70 -4.69 -4.62
C ASN A 50 4.70 -5.48 -5.46
N ILE A 51 5.11 -5.88 -6.66
CA ILE A 51 4.31 -6.69 -7.57
C ILE A 51 5.13 -7.93 -7.90
N ILE A 52 4.53 -9.10 -7.77
CA ILE A 52 5.12 -10.38 -8.16
C ILE A 52 4.13 -11.06 -9.09
N THR A 53 4.58 -11.41 -10.29
CA THR A 53 3.81 -12.22 -11.23
C THR A 53 4.54 -13.51 -11.53
N SER A 54 3.79 -14.60 -11.69
CA SER A 54 4.33 -15.89 -12.09
C SER A 54 3.41 -16.63 -13.04
N THR A 55 4.00 -17.29 -14.03
CA THR A 55 3.33 -18.15 -15.00
C THR A 55 3.70 -19.61 -14.72
N VAL A 56 2.69 -20.44 -14.44
CA VAL A 56 2.87 -21.86 -14.13
C VAL A 56 2.16 -22.71 -15.19
N PRO A 57 2.88 -23.52 -15.98
CA PRO A 57 2.26 -24.43 -16.94
C PRO A 57 1.35 -25.46 -16.25
N ARG A 58 0.21 -25.78 -16.85
CA ARG A 58 -0.71 -26.80 -16.34
C ARG A 58 -0.43 -28.13 -17.04
N LYS A 59 -0.04 -29.16 -16.28
CA LYS A 59 0.32 -30.47 -16.84
C LYS A 59 -0.81 -31.04 -17.71
N GLY A 60 -0.47 -31.47 -18.93
CA GLY A 60 -1.39 -32.15 -19.84
C GLY A 60 -2.46 -31.26 -20.48
N LYS A 61 -2.36 -29.94 -20.34
CA LYS A 61 -3.23 -28.97 -21.02
C LYS A 61 -2.36 -27.91 -21.70
N ASP A 62 -2.80 -27.43 -22.85
CA ASP A 62 -2.26 -26.20 -23.45
C ASP A 62 -2.79 -24.98 -22.69
N ALA A 63 -2.46 -24.89 -21.41
CA ALA A 63 -2.97 -23.89 -20.49
C ALA A 63 -1.94 -23.57 -19.40
N TYR A 64 -2.00 -22.36 -18.87
CA TYR A 64 -1.15 -21.92 -17.77
C TYR A 64 -1.94 -21.11 -16.73
N LEU A 65 -1.41 -21.07 -15.51
CA LEU A 65 -1.87 -20.18 -14.46
C LEU A 65 -0.99 -18.93 -14.43
N ALA A 66 -1.60 -17.76 -14.60
CA ALA A 66 -1.00 -16.47 -14.33
C ALA A 66 -1.38 -16.04 -12.91
N VAL A 67 -0.41 -16.06 -11.99
CA VAL A 67 -0.60 -15.68 -10.58
C VAL A 67 0.03 -14.30 -10.38
N THR A 68 -0.69 -13.41 -9.70
CA THR A 68 -0.21 -12.06 -9.39
C THR A 68 -0.44 -11.74 -7.92
N ASN A 69 0.59 -11.23 -7.26
CA ASN A 69 0.53 -10.68 -5.91
C ASN A 69 0.94 -9.21 -5.96
N VAL A 70 0.13 -8.33 -5.37
CA VAL A 70 0.37 -6.90 -5.29
C VAL A 70 0.30 -6.47 -3.83
N SER A 71 1.33 -5.82 -3.33
CA SER A 71 1.30 -5.12 -2.06
C SER A 71 1.66 -3.67 -2.28
N HIS A 72 0.86 -2.75 -1.78
CA HIS A 72 1.21 -1.33 -1.75
C HIS A 72 0.76 -0.67 -0.46
N ALA A 73 1.43 0.42 -0.11
CA ALA A 73 1.06 1.17 1.08
C ALA A 73 1.31 2.68 0.95
N LEU A 74 0.59 3.44 1.75
CA LEU A 74 0.90 4.81 2.15
C LEU A 74 1.25 4.80 3.64
N MET A 75 2.44 5.32 3.96
CA MET A 75 2.80 5.68 5.33
C MET A 75 3.08 7.16 5.39
N GLU A 76 2.24 7.90 6.13
CA GLU A 76 2.39 9.34 6.33
C GLU A 76 2.62 9.66 7.80
N ARG A 77 3.50 10.62 8.06
CA ARG A 77 3.61 11.31 9.35
C ARG A 77 3.60 12.80 9.09
N PHE A 78 2.83 13.54 9.87
CA PHE A 78 2.80 14.98 9.79
C PHE A 78 3.00 15.61 11.17
N THR A 79 3.63 16.77 11.19
CA THR A 79 3.83 17.60 12.39
C THR A 79 3.57 19.05 12.02
N SER A 80 2.82 19.78 12.84
CA SER A 80 2.52 21.20 12.68
C SER A 80 2.50 21.87 14.05
N GLY A 81 3.60 22.55 14.41
CA GLY A 81 3.83 22.99 15.79
C GLY A 81 3.77 21.80 16.76
N GLU A 82 2.86 21.85 17.72
CA GLU A 82 2.62 20.75 18.65
C GLU A 82 1.79 19.59 18.07
N PHE A 83 0.98 19.85 17.04
CA PHE A 83 0.13 18.82 16.45
C PHE A 83 0.98 17.80 15.71
N TRP A 84 0.66 16.53 15.90
CA TRP A 84 1.25 15.45 15.12
C TRP A 84 0.19 14.41 14.80
N GLY A 85 0.42 13.69 13.71
CA GLY A 85 -0.37 12.53 13.40
C GLY A 85 0.30 11.62 12.39
N SER A 86 -0.34 10.50 12.14
CA SER A 86 0.13 9.49 11.22
C SER A 86 -1.02 8.79 10.52
N ILE A 87 -0.79 8.44 9.25
CA ILE A 87 -1.69 7.62 8.44
C ILE A 87 -0.91 6.40 8.00
N TYR A 88 -1.56 5.25 8.09
CA TYR A 88 -1.10 4.00 7.52
C TYR A 88 -2.24 3.42 6.69
N ASN A 89 -1.98 3.18 5.41
CA ASN A 89 -2.91 2.49 4.53
C ASN A 89 -2.12 1.44 3.77
N ARG A 90 -2.45 0.16 3.92
CA ARG A 90 -1.82 -0.94 3.19
C ARG A 90 -2.87 -1.80 2.55
N GLN A 91 -2.64 -2.17 1.29
CA GLN A 91 -3.45 -3.11 0.55
C GLN A 91 -2.56 -4.25 0.08
N ASP A 92 -2.95 -5.48 0.41
CA ASP A 92 -2.33 -6.70 -0.08
C ASP A 92 -3.39 -7.46 -0.89
N SER A 93 -3.13 -7.63 -2.18
CA SER A 93 -4.00 -8.27 -3.16
C SER A 93 -3.29 -9.46 -3.80
N ASN A 94 -4.03 -10.51 -4.09
CA ASN A 94 -3.56 -11.67 -4.83
C ASN A 94 -4.64 -12.12 -5.79
N GLY A 95 -4.25 -12.77 -6.86
CA GLY A 95 -5.19 -13.36 -7.79
C GLY A 95 -4.49 -14.28 -8.77
N TRP A 96 -5.31 -15.08 -9.45
CA TRP A 96 -4.86 -15.98 -10.48
C TRP A 96 -5.83 -16.00 -11.65
N MET A 97 -5.32 -16.31 -12.83
CA MET A 97 -6.12 -16.57 -14.03
C MET A 97 -5.62 -17.85 -14.68
N GLU A 98 -6.54 -18.75 -15.04
CA GLU A 98 -6.26 -19.85 -15.96
C GLU A 98 -6.45 -19.35 -17.39
N VAL A 99 -5.39 -19.45 -18.17
CA VAL A 99 -5.35 -18.99 -19.56
C VAL A 99 -5.05 -20.16 -20.46
N LYS A 100 -5.83 -20.30 -21.53
CA LYS A 100 -5.59 -21.22 -22.63
C LYS A 100 -5.57 -20.42 -23.92
N ASP A 101 -4.48 -20.55 -24.68
CA ASP A 101 -4.19 -19.72 -25.85
C ASP A 101 -4.28 -18.22 -25.50
N HIS A 102 -5.39 -17.58 -25.90
CA HIS A 102 -5.70 -16.16 -25.70
C HIS A 102 -7.00 -15.95 -24.90
N SER A 103 -7.55 -17.02 -24.31
CA SER A 103 -8.81 -16.99 -23.55
C SER A 103 -8.57 -17.24 -22.08
N VAL A 104 -9.21 -16.43 -21.23
CA VAL A 104 -9.28 -16.67 -19.78
C VAL A 104 -10.42 -17.63 -19.50
N LEU A 105 -10.10 -18.79 -18.91
CA LEU A 105 -11.08 -19.83 -18.59
C LEU A 105 -11.71 -19.62 -17.21
N ALA A 106 -10.89 -19.18 -16.24
CA ALA A 106 -11.29 -18.94 -14.86
C ALA A 106 -10.30 -17.98 -14.19
N GLY A 107 -10.72 -17.40 -13.07
CA GLY A 107 -9.83 -16.62 -12.23
C GLY A 107 -10.48 -16.24 -10.91
N GLU A 108 -9.64 -15.79 -9.99
CA GLU A 108 -10.03 -15.32 -8.68
C GLU A 108 -9.13 -14.16 -8.26
N ALA A 109 -9.68 -13.25 -7.47
CA ALA A 109 -8.95 -12.11 -6.94
C ALA A 109 -9.42 -11.77 -5.52
N ASN A 110 -8.46 -11.61 -4.62
CA ASN A 110 -8.67 -11.33 -3.21
C ASN A 110 -7.89 -10.07 -2.81
N THR A 111 -8.46 -9.27 -1.90
CA THR A 111 -7.87 -8.04 -1.41
C THR A 111 -8.06 -7.91 0.08
N ARG A 112 -7.01 -7.54 0.80
CA ARG A 112 -7.04 -7.18 2.22
C ARG A 112 -6.48 -5.78 2.39
N GLN A 113 -7.27 -4.88 2.97
CA GLN A 113 -6.87 -3.52 3.25
C GLN A 113 -6.84 -3.27 4.76
N ARG A 114 -5.79 -2.58 5.22
CA ARG A 114 -5.66 -2.09 6.58
C ARG A 114 -5.42 -0.59 6.54
N PHE A 115 -6.35 0.15 7.12
CA PHE A 115 -6.26 1.59 7.30
C PHE A 115 -6.12 1.92 8.79
N GLY A 116 -5.28 2.90 9.10
CA GLY A 116 -5.06 3.42 10.43
C GLY A 116 -4.78 4.91 10.37
N TYR A 117 -5.44 5.65 11.25
CA TYR A 117 -5.17 7.05 11.53
C TYR A 117 -4.92 7.22 13.02
N ARG A 118 -3.95 8.05 13.37
CA ARG A 118 -3.65 8.37 14.76
C ARG A 118 -3.12 9.78 14.89
N ASP A 119 -3.68 10.54 15.83
CA ASP A 119 -3.12 11.79 16.33
C ASP A 119 -2.98 11.76 17.87
N ARG A 120 -2.85 12.92 18.51
CA ARG A 120 -2.77 13.05 19.98
C ARG A 120 -4.02 12.58 20.71
N SER A 121 -5.19 12.77 20.12
CA SER A 121 -6.49 12.61 20.79
C SER A 121 -7.24 11.40 20.27
N PHE A 122 -7.04 11.05 18.99
CA PHE A 122 -7.93 10.20 18.25
C PHE A 122 -7.20 9.10 17.45
N CYS A 123 -7.68 7.88 17.64
CA CYS A 123 -7.19 6.66 17.01
C CYS A 123 -8.33 6.01 16.23
N TYR A 124 -8.10 5.80 14.93
CA TYR A 124 -9.02 5.08 14.04
C TYR A 124 -8.30 3.92 13.36
N SER A 125 -8.98 2.79 13.23
CA SER A 125 -8.55 1.73 12.33
C SER A 125 -9.72 1.13 11.57
N ARG A 126 -9.46 0.64 10.36
CA ARG A 126 -10.42 -0.12 9.56
C ARG A 126 -9.71 -1.26 8.85
N ASN A 127 -10.29 -2.45 8.94
CA ASN A 127 -9.81 -3.65 8.26
C ASN A 127 -10.90 -4.12 7.30
N VAL A 128 -10.59 -4.10 6.01
CA VAL A 128 -11.50 -4.51 4.94
C VAL A 128 -10.93 -5.74 4.24
N ALA A 129 -11.77 -6.72 3.91
CA ALA A 129 -11.41 -7.84 3.05
C ALA A 129 -12.48 -8.06 2.00
N ALA A 130 -12.04 -8.31 0.77
CA ALA A 130 -12.90 -8.72 -0.33
C ALA A 130 -12.31 -9.94 -1.01
N ASP A 131 -13.13 -10.97 -1.20
CA ASP A 131 -12.75 -12.21 -1.86
C ASP A 131 -13.64 -12.39 -3.09
N ASN A 132 -13.03 -12.58 -4.26
CA ASN A 132 -13.73 -12.67 -5.56
C ASN A 132 -14.70 -11.51 -5.84
N GLY A 133 -14.31 -10.30 -5.45
CA GLY A 133 -15.13 -9.09 -5.61
C GLY A 133 -16.22 -8.90 -4.55
N TRP A 134 -16.42 -9.87 -3.65
CA TRP A 134 -17.40 -9.79 -2.56
C TRP A 134 -16.76 -9.30 -1.27
N LEU A 135 -17.39 -8.32 -0.61
CA LEU A 135 -16.94 -7.84 0.69
C LEU A 135 -17.18 -8.92 1.77
N THR A 136 -16.11 -9.49 2.32
CA THR A 136 -16.17 -10.57 3.33
C THR A 136 -15.89 -10.09 4.75
N ARG A 137 -15.23 -8.92 4.90
CA ARG A 137 -14.96 -8.31 6.21
C ARG A 137 -14.92 -6.81 6.11
N ASP A 138 -15.53 -6.14 7.08
CA ASP A 138 -15.42 -4.69 7.27
C ASP A 138 -15.57 -4.35 8.75
N ASN A 139 -14.45 -4.10 9.41
CA ASN A 139 -14.44 -3.82 10.84
C ASN A 139 -13.67 -2.52 11.08
N SER A 140 -14.30 -1.59 11.79
CA SER A 140 -13.65 -0.35 12.23
C SER A 140 -13.59 -0.26 13.75
N SER A 141 -12.54 0.39 14.25
CA SER A 141 -12.44 0.80 15.64
C SER A 141 -12.18 2.30 15.74
N TYR A 142 -12.78 2.90 16.75
CA TYR A 142 -12.65 4.31 17.12
C TYR A 142 -12.32 4.34 18.61
N SER A 143 -11.25 5.02 19.00
CA SER A 143 -10.93 5.23 20.42
C SER A 143 -10.20 6.55 20.64
N SER A 144 -10.22 7.02 21.89
CA SER A 144 -9.21 7.98 22.33
C SER A 144 -7.84 7.30 22.32
N CYS A 145 -6.81 8.00 21.87
CA CYS A 145 -5.45 7.49 21.98
C CYS A 145 -4.95 7.71 23.41
N VAL A 146 -5.15 6.75 24.32
CA VAL A 146 -4.54 6.85 25.65
C VAL A 146 -3.03 6.70 25.49
N SER A 147 -2.29 7.80 25.64
CA SER A 147 -0.86 7.77 25.83
C SER A 147 -0.58 7.29 27.25
N SER A 148 -0.11 6.05 27.40
CA SER A 148 0.48 5.58 28.66
C SER A 148 1.60 6.55 29.03
N SER A 149 1.47 7.18 30.20
CA SER A 149 2.49 8.06 30.79
C SER A 149 3.64 7.25 31.35
#